data_AF-A0A932LR88-F1
#
_entry.id   AF-A0A932LR88-F1
#
_cell.length_a   1.000
_cell.length_b   1.000
_cell.length_c   1.000
_cell.angle_alpha   90.00
_cell.angle_beta   90.00
_cell.angle_gamma   90.00
#
_symmetry.space_group_name_H-M   'P 1'
#
loop_
_entity.id
_entity.type
_entity.pdbx_description
1 polymer ?
#
loop_
_entity_poly.entity_id
_entity_poly.type
_entity_poly.pdbx_seq_one_letter_code
_entity_poly.pdbx_strand_id
1 'polypeptide(L)'
;MSQSPTPQSIDHPELSAAEWAFIKNLRALPDEVLRSRVHASLNELLYFFQNPKCQGIGVEGFPCGDPRSSCEDCHQIWDMLDKVAARTKKG
;
A
#
# COMPACT_ATOMS: atom_id res chain seq x y z
N MET A 1 17.33 28.00 -30.54
CA MET A 1 17.63 26.58 -30.27
C MET A 1 16.51 26.05 -29.38
N SER A 2 15.51 25.41 -29.97
CA SER A 2 14.37 24.85 -29.23
C SER A 2 14.64 23.37 -29.00
N GLN A 3 14.87 22.98 -27.74
CA GLN A 3 15.01 21.58 -27.37
C GLN A 3 13.61 20.99 -27.16
N SER A 4 13.27 19.96 -27.95
CA SER A 4 12.09 19.13 -27.73
C SER A 4 12.31 18.27 -26.47
N PRO A 5 11.29 18.07 -25.62
CA PRO A 5 11.42 17.18 -24.47
C PRO A 5 11.52 15.72 -24.95
N THR A 6 12.56 15.03 -24.51
CA THR A 6 12.75 13.59 -24.70
C THR A 6 11.58 12.82 -24.08
N PRO A 7 10.98 11.81 -24.75
CA PRO A 7 10.00 10.95 -24.11
C PRO A 7 10.67 10.24 -22.94
N GLN A 8 10.20 10.50 -21.73
CA GLN A 8 10.64 9.79 -20.54
C GLN A 8 10.24 8.33 -20.72
N SER A 9 11.24 7.45 -20.92
CA SER A 9 11.06 6.01 -20.82
C SER A 9 10.56 5.73 -19.41
N ILE A 10 9.28 5.40 -19.27
CA ILE A 10 8.76 4.85 -18.03
C ILE A 10 9.45 3.50 -17.89
N ASP A 11 10.46 3.42 -17.03
CA ASP A 11 11.06 2.15 -16.63
C ASP A 11 9.92 1.28 -16.09
N HIS A 12 9.46 0.34 -16.92
CA HIS A 12 8.59 -0.73 -16.47
C HIS A 12 9.50 -1.81 -15.91
N PRO A 13 9.65 -1.94 -14.58
CA PRO A 13 10.39 -3.06 -14.03
C PRO A 13 9.75 -4.36 -14.53
N GLU A 14 10.57 -5.23 -15.12
CA GLU A 14 10.09 -6.57 -15.49
C GLU A 14 9.67 -7.30 -14.23
N LEU A 15 8.39 -7.67 -14.17
CA LEU A 15 7.84 -8.43 -13.05
C LEU A 15 8.40 -9.85 -13.05
N SER A 16 8.82 -10.33 -11.90
CA SER A 16 9.18 -11.73 -11.66
C SER A 16 7.98 -12.66 -11.93
N ALA A 17 8.26 -13.95 -12.10
CA ALA A 17 7.21 -14.96 -12.28
C ALA A 17 6.21 -15.00 -11.11
N ALA A 18 6.70 -14.76 -9.88
CA ALA A 18 5.87 -14.72 -8.68
C ALA A 18 4.94 -13.49 -8.68
N GLU A 19 5.45 -12.31 -9.03
CA GLU A 19 4.65 -11.09 -9.15
C GLU A 19 3.60 -11.21 -10.25
N TRP A 20 3.96 -11.81 -11.38
CA TRP A 20 3.01 -12.12 -12.45
C TRP A 20 1.91 -13.09 -12.00
N ALA A 21 2.25 -14.15 -11.26
CA ALA A 21 1.27 -15.10 -10.74
C ALA A 21 0.31 -14.43 -9.75
N PHE A 22 0.83 -13.57 -8.87
CA PHE A 22 0.02 -12.80 -7.92
C PHE A 22 -1.00 -11.91 -8.64
N ILE A 23 -0.57 -11.13 -9.64
CA ILE A 23 -1.47 -10.27 -10.42
C ILE A 23 -2.55 -11.09 -11.14
N LYS A 24 -2.19 -12.25 -11.70
CA LYS A 24 -3.18 -13.14 -12.34
C LYS A 24 -4.23 -13.63 -11.32
N ASN A 25 -3.80 -14.04 -10.13
CA ASN A 25 -4.69 -14.51 -9.08
C ASN A 25 -5.67 -13.42 -8.60
N LEU A 26 -5.20 -12.17 -8.46
CA LEU A 26 -6.07 -11.03 -8.12
C LEU A 26 -7.14 -10.78 -9.19
N ARG A 27 -6.79 -10.90 -10.47
CA ARG A 27 -7.74 -10.73 -11.59
C ARG A 27 -8.73 -11.89 -11.70
N ALA A 28 -8.33 -13.08 -11.31
CA ALA A 28 -9.13 -14.29 -11.37
C ALA A 28 -10.12 -14.47 -10.19
N LEU A 29 -10.24 -13.49 -9.29
CA LEU A 29 -11.21 -13.55 -8.18
C LEU A 29 -12.63 -13.74 -8.74
N PRO A 30 -13.37 -14.79 -8.31
CA PRO A 30 -14.60 -15.21 -8.99
C PRO A 30 -15.80 -14.29 -8.71
N ASP A 31 -15.83 -13.66 -7.53
CA ASP A 31 -16.94 -12.84 -7.07
C ASP A 31 -16.67 -11.34 -7.30
N GLU A 32 -17.63 -10.63 -7.89
CA GLU A 32 -17.48 -9.20 -8.23
C GLU A 32 -17.38 -8.32 -6.98
N VAL A 33 -18.12 -8.65 -5.92
CA VAL A 33 -18.10 -7.90 -4.67
C VAL A 33 -16.75 -8.07 -3.97
N LEU A 34 -16.24 -9.30 -3.92
CA LEU A 34 -14.92 -9.62 -3.38
C LEU A 34 -13.81 -8.93 -4.19
N ARG A 35 -13.88 -8.98 -5.53
CA ARG A 35 -12.89 -8.34 -6.40
C ARG A 35 -12.86 -6.83 -6.18
N SER A 36 -14.04 -6.20 -6.09
CA SER A 36 -14.18 -4.77 -5.80
C SER A 36 -13.61 -4.41 -4.43
N ARG A 37 -13.90 -5.23 -3.41
CA ARG A 37 -13.38 -5.04 -2.05
C ARG A 37 -11.85 -5.15 -2.00
N VAL A 38 -11.28 -6.18 -2.63
CA VAL A 38 -9.83 -6.36 -2.71
C VAL A 38 -9.17 -5.20 -3.44
N HIS A 39 -9.75 -4.74 -4.55
CA HIS A 39 -9.22 -3.60 -5.30
C HIS A 39 -9.22 -2.31 -4.47
N ALA A 40 -10.33 -2.02 -3.77
CA ALA A 40 -10.42 -0.88 -2.86
C ALA A 40 -9.37 -0.97 -1.74
N SER A 41 -9.24 -2.13 -1.08
CA SER A 41 -8.26 -2.32 -0.01
C SER A 41 -6.81 -2.16 -0.49
N LEU A 42 -6.46 -2.66 -1.68
CA LEU A 42 -5.12 -2.49 -2.25
C LEU A 42 -4.83 -1.02 -2.61
N ASN A 43 -5.82 -0.29 -3.14
CA ASN A 43 -5.66 1.13 -3.44
C ASN A 43 -5.45 1.96 -2.17
N GLU A 44 -6.23 1.71 -1.11
CA GLU A 44 -6.02 2.37 0.19
C GLU A 44 -4.65 2.06 0.79
N LEU A 45 -4.20 0.81 0.68
CA LEU A 45 -2.87 0.42 1.15
C LEU A 45 -1.75 1.12 0.38
N LEU A 46 -1.87 1.21 -0.96
CA LEU A 46 -0.93 1.94 -1.80
C LEU A 46 -0.91 3.43 -1.48
N TYR A 47 -2.09 4.03 -1.29
CA TYR A 47 -2.22 5.42 -0.89
C TYR A 47 -1.52 5.68 0.44
N PHE A 48 -1.71 4.80 1.42
CA PHE A 48 -1.03 4.85 2.71
C PHE A 48 0.50 4.75 2.57
N PHE A 49 1.02 3.82 1.77
CA PHE A 49 2.47 3.71 1.56
C PHE A 49 3.08 4.94 0.88
N GLN A 50 2.34 5.59 -0.01
CA GLN A 50 2.76 6.85 -0.64
C GLN A 50 2.65 8.04 0.32
N ASN A 51 1.71 7.99 1.26
CA ASN A 51 1.41 9.07 2.20
C ASN A 51 1.39 8.52 3.64
N PRO A 52 2.54 8.14 4.21
CA PRO A 52 2.61 7.40 5.48
C PRO A 52 2.40 8.31 6.70
N LYS A 53 1.37 9.16 6.68
CA LYS A 53 1.00 10.06 7.77
C LYS A 53 -0.25 9.54 8.47
N CYS A 54 -0.29 9.55 9.80
CA CYS A 54 -1.54 9.32 10.52
C CYS A 54 -2.49 10.48 10.18
N GLN A 55 -3.65 10.18 9.61
CA GLN A 55 -4.72 11.17 9.43
C GLN A 55 -5.53 11.38 10.72
N GLY A 56 -5.18 10.66 11.80
CA GLY A 56 -5.75 10.81 13.12
C GLY A 56 -5.25 12.07 13.83
N ILE A 57 -6.05 12.51 14.80
CA ILE A 57 -5.71 13.61 15.70
C ILE A 57 -5.16 12.99 16.99
N GLY A 58 -3.95 13.39 17.38
CA GLY A 58 -3.35 12.95 18.64
C GLY A 58 -4.11 13.51 19.85
N VAL A 59 -3.78 13.02 21.05
CA VAL A 59 -4.45 13.42 22.31
C VAL A 59 -4.40 14.93 22.60
N GLU A 60 -3.41 15.61 22.02
CA GLU A 60 -3.21 17.06 22.12
C GLU A 60 -3.96 17.87 21.05
N GLY A 61 -4.75 17.23 20.18
CA GLY A 61 -5.49 17.91 19.11
C GLY A 61 -4.70 18.19 17.84
N PHE A 62 -3.44 17.75 17.75
CA PHE A 62 -2.58 17.94 16.57
C PHE A 62 -2.57 16.72 15.65
N PRO A 63 -2.41 16.89 14.32
CA PRO A 63 -2.24 15.77 13.40
C PRO A 63 -1.05 14.91 13.81
N CYS A 64 -1.25 13.61 13.90
CA CYS A 64 -0.19 12.67 14.22
C CYS A 64 0.79 12.57 13.03
N GLY A 65 1.96 13.19 13.18
CA GLY A 65 2.91 13.35 12.07
C GLY A 65 3.50 12.03 11.57
N ASP A 66 4.05 11.23 12.48
CA ASP A 66 4.59 9.89 12.20
C ASP A 66 3.62 8.85 12.79
N PRO A 67 3.20 7.82 12.05
CA PRO A 67 2.32 6.78 12.58
C PRO A 67 2.97 5.88 13.66
N ARG A 68 4.27 6.07 13.97
CA ARG A 68 4.95 5.55 15.18
C ARG A 68 4.87 6.50 16.39
N SER A 69 4.40 7.73 16.19
CA SER A 69 4.22 8.74 17.23
C SER A 69 2.74 8.88 17.62
N SER A 70 2.33 8.19 18.69
CA SER A 70 1.26 8.59 19.61
C SER A 70 -0.19 8.79 19.10
N CYS A 71 -0.63 8.21 17.98
CA CYS A 71 -2.07 7.98 17.72
C CYS A 71 -2.41 6.47 17.83
N GLU A 72 -3.36 6.10 18.72
CA GLU A 72 -3.73 4.70 19.00
C GLU A 72 -4.11 3.95 17.71
N ASP A 73 -4.83 4.62 16.81
CA ASP A 73 -5.28 4.06 15.53
C ASP A 73 -4.12 3.67 14.60
N CYS A 74 -3.00 4.42 14.57
CA CYS A 74 -1.86 4.02 13.75
C CYS A 74 -1.01 2.94 14.38
N HIS A 75 -0.92 2.89 15.72
CA HIS A 75 -0.27 1.76 16.40
C HIS A 75 -0.96 0.44 16.03
N GLN A 76 -2.29 0.42 15.98
CA GLN A 76 -3.03 -0.79 15.60
C GLN A 76 -2.75 -1.26 14.17
N ILE A 77 -2.61 -0.33 13.21
CA ILE A 77 -2.28 -0.66 11.83
C ILE A 77 -0.87 -1.25 11.71
N TRP A 78 0.13 -0.63 12.35
CA TRP A 78 1.50 -1.15 12.33
C TRP A 78 1.63 -2.50 13.02
N ASP A 79 0.99 -2.68 14.18
CA ASP A 79 0.94 -3.97 14.87
C ASP A 79 0.33 -5.07 13.98
N MET A 80 -0.69 -4.73 13.20
CA MET A 80 -1.30 -5.66 12.27
C MET A 80 -0.34 -6.02 11.12
N LEU A 81 0.35 -5.03 10.55
CA LEU A 81 1.35 -5.26 9.49
C LEU A 81 2.52 -6.12 9.99
N ASP A 82 3.00 -5.87 11.21
CA ASP A 82 4.07 -6.67 11.84
C ASP A 82 3.63 -8.12 12.06
N LYS A 83 2.39 -8.35 12.51
CA LYS A 83 1.81 -9.69 12.66
C LYS A 83 1.69 -10.42 11.31
N VAL A 84 1.35 -9.71 10.23
CA VAL A 84 1.32 -10.30 8.88
C VAL A 84 2.74 -10.66 8.41
N ALA A 85 3.71 -9.76 8.57
CA ALA A 85 5.11 -10.01 8.20
C ALA A 85 5.74 -11.17 8.99
N ALA A 86 5.36 -11.36 10.25
CA ALA A 86 5.81 -12.49 11.05
C ALA A 86 5.30 -13.84 10.54
N ARG A 87 4.12 -13.87 9.89
CA ARG A 87 3.54 -15.09 9.30
C ARG A 87 4.21 -15.45 7.98
N THR A 88 4.55 -14.44 7.17
CA THR A 88 5.24 -14.66 5.89
C THR A 88 6.70 -15.08 6.05
N LYS A 89 7.35 -14.77 7.18
CA LYS A 89 8.70 -15.28 7.50
C LYS A 89 8.74 -16.75 7.96
N LYS A 90 7.59 -17.35 8.29
CA LYS A 90 7.48 -18.73 8.81
C LYS A 90 7.02 -19.74 7.76
N GLY A 91 6.66 -19.30 6.55
CA GLY A 91 6.33 -20.15 5.40
C GLY A 91 7.40 -20.02 4.33
#